data_AF-A0A0J7JUI5-F1
#
_entry.id   AF-A0A0J7JUI5-F1
#
_cell.length_a   1.000
_cell.length_b   1.000
_cell.length_c   1.000
_cell.angle_alpha   90.00
_cell.angle_beta   90.00
_cell.angle_gamma   90.00
#
_symmetry.space_group_name_H-M   'P 1'
#
loop_
_entity.id
_entity.type
_entity.pdbx_description
1 polymer ?
#
loop_
_entity_poly.entity_id
_entity_poly.type
_entity_poly.pdbx_seq_one_letter_code
_entity_poly.pdbx_strand_id
1 'polypeptide(L)'
;SRGYSAIILGEASTFLKLDDNRLLLNKKVTEVAYSDNGVVVYTEDGGCVSAAYAICTLSLGVLQNDVVKFSPKLPRWKETAIEKFSMGTYTKIFFQFNETFWPQDEQYFLYASPTARGYYAVWQSLSTEGFMPNSNIIFATLTNDESYRVEQQTDEETKQEALEVLRQMFPDKKIGEPTAFMYPRWTKMPWAYG
;
A
#
# COMPACT_ATOMS: atom_id res chain seq x y z
N SER A 1 -16.66 -5.72 -11.33
CA SER A 1 -15.52 -4.98 -10.74
C SER A 1 -14.27 -5.85 -10.82
N ARG A 2 -13.05 -5.29 -10.83
CA ARG A 2 -11.77 -6.02 -10.86
C ARG A 2 -10.91 -5.64 -9.65
N GLY A 3 -9.90 -6.46 -9.34
CA GLY A 3 -8.98 -6.24 -8.22
C GLY A 3 -9.58 -6.56 -6.84
N TYR A 4 -8.76 -6.54 -5.79
CA TYR A 4 -9.20 -6.87 -4.43
C TYR A 4 -10.26 -5.91 -3.87
N SER A 5 -10.35 -4.67 -4.36
CA SER A 5 -11.41 -3.73 -3.97
C SER A 5 -12.80 -4.26 -4.34
N ALA A 6 -12.93 -5.05 -5.42
CA ALA A 6 -14.17 -5.71 -5.79
C ALA A 6 -14.69 -6.64 -4.68
N ILE A 7 -13.78 -7.40 -4.06
CA ILE A 7 -14.11 -8.31 -2.96
C ILE A 7 -14.50 -7.49 -1.73
N ILE A 8 -13.70 -6.51 -1.34
CA ILE A 8 -13.97 -5.67 -0.15
C ILE A 8 -15.33 -4.96 -0.28
N LEU A 9 -15.60 -4.34 -1.43
CA LEU A 9 -16.89 -3.68 -1.69
C LEU A 9 -18.03 -4.68 -1.78
N GLY A 10 -17.80 -5.86 -2.36
CA GLY A 10 -18.77 -6.95 -2.43
C GLY A 10 -19.19 -7.41 -1.04
N GLU A 11 -18.22 -7.76 -0.20
CA GLU A 11 -18.46 -8.17 1.19
C GLU A 11 -19.16 -7.07 1.99
N ALA A 12 -18.66 -5.83 1.91
CA ALA A 12 -19.28 -4.69 2.59
C ALA A 12 -20.75 -4.50 2.18
N SER A 13 -21.08 -4.67 0.91
CA SER A 13 -22.45 -4.50 0.40
C SER A 13 -23.45 -5.53 0.94
N THR A 14 -22.97 -6.66 1.49
CA THR A 14 -23.86 -7.68 2.09
C THR A 14 -24.47 -7.21 3.42
N PHE A 15 -23.83 -6.26 4.10
CA PHE A 15 -24.27 -5.78 5.41
C PHE A 15 -24.26 -4.27 5.59
N LEU A 16 -23.68 -3.47 4.68
CA LEU A 16 -23.70 -1.99 4.68
C LEU A 16 -24.45 -1.45 3.46
N LYS A 17 -25.09 -0.30 3.62
CA LYS A 17 -25.65 0.50 2.54
C LYS A 17 -24.71 1.65 2.17
N LEU A 18 -24.97 2.32 1.05
CA LEU A 18 -24.33 3.61 0.78
C LEU A 18 -24.70 4.59 1.91
N ASP A 19 -23.73 5.34 2.41
CA ASP A 19 -23.87 6.30 3.52
C ASP A 19 -24.42 5.68 4.82
N ASP A 20 -24.14 4.40 5.06
CA ASP A 20 -24.55 3.71 6.29
C ASP A 20 -23.85 4.32 7.51
N ASN A 21 -24.65 4.77 8.49
CA ASN A 21 -24.14 5.42 9.69
C ASN A 21 -23.31 4.50 10.61
N ARG A 22 -23.28 3.18 10.35
CA ARG A 22 -22.39 2.23 11.04
C ARG A 22 -20.95 2.31 10.54
N LEU A 23 -20.71 2.82 9.32
CA LEU A 23 -19.38 3.01 8.76
C LEU A 23 -19.00 4.49 8.81
N LEU A 24 -18.09 4.82 9.73
CA LEU A 24 -17.62 6.20 9.89
C LEU A 24 -16.25 6.38 9.21
N LEU A 25 -16.27 6.82 7.95
CA LEU A 25 -15.06 7.19 7.22
C LEU A 25 -14.54 8.56 7.67
N ASN A 26 -13.27 8.86 7.37
CA ASN A 26 -12.59 10.09 7.78
C ASN A 26 -12.60 10.31 9.31
N LYS A 27 -12.75 9.25 10.09
CA LYS A 27 -12.67 9.24 11.55
C LYS A 27 -11.38 8.58 11.99
N LYS A 28 -10.31 9.38 12.08
CA LYS A 28 -9.02 8.90 12.59
C LYS A 28 -9.12 8.74 14.11
N VAL A 29 -8.94 7.52 14.59
CA VAL A 29 -8.90 7.19 16.02
C VAL A 29 -7.61 7.73 16.64
N THR A 30 -7.71 8.35 17.81
CA THR A 30 -6.56 8.90 18.57
C THR A 30 -6.42 8.27 19.95
N GLU A 31 -7.52 7.81 20.55
CA GLU A 31 -7.50 7.13 21.84
C GLU A 31 -8.56 6.02 21.92
N VAL A 32 -8.18 4.90 22.54
CA VAL A 32 -9.06 3.79 22.92
C VAL A 32 -9.01 3.66 24.43
N ALA A 33 -10.03 4.18 25.11
CA ALA A 33 -10.23 4.01 26.54
C ALA A 33 -11.09 2.78 26.82
N TYR A 34 -10.67 1.89 27.71
CA TYR A 34 -11.40 0.65 28.00
C TYR A 34 -11.35 0.29 29.48
N SER A 35 -12.39 -0.40 29.94
CA SER A 35 -12.54 -0.89 31.31
C SER A 35 -13.44 -2.11 31.33
N ASP A 36 -13.69 -2.67 32.52
CA ASP A 36 -14.64 -3.78 32.70
C ASP A 36 -16.09 -3.40 32.30
N ASN A 37 -16.38 -2.09 32.17
CA ASN A 37 -17.70 -1.58 31.80
C ASN A 37 -17.86 -1.24 30.31
N GLY A 38 -16.81 -1.41 29.50
CA GLY A 38 -16.85 -1.17 28.05
C GLY A 38 -15.69 -0.33 27.52
N VAL A 39 -15.86 0.17 26.30
CA VAL A 39 -14.85 0.87 25.51
C VAL A 39 -15.39 2.20 24.98
N VAL A 40 -14.57 3.24 25.03
CA VAL A 40 -14.79 4.55 24.39
C VAL A 40 -13.64 4.82 23.44
N VAL A 41 -13.96 5.02 22.17
CA VAL A 41 -13.01 5.35 21.10
C VAL A 41 -13.15 6.83 20.78
N TYR A 42 -12.05 7.58 20.88
CA TYR A 42 -11.98 9.01 20.55
C TYR A 42 -11.36 9.22 19.19
N THR A 43 -11.85 10.23 18.48
CA THR A 43 -11.39 10.59 17.14
C THR A 43 -10.76 11.97 17.11
N GLU A 44 -9.88 12.21 16.13
CA GLU A 44 -9.09 13.44 15.98
C GLU A 44 -9.96 14.70 15.87
N ASP A 45 -11.17 14.58 15.34
CA ASP A 45 -12.14 15.66 15.21
C ASP A 45 -12.95 15.95 16.50
N GLY A 46 -12.54 15.36 17.63
CA GLY A 46 -13.19 15.53 18.94
C GLY A 46 -14.42 14.64 19.13
N GLY A 47 -14.76 13.79 18.15
CA GLY A 47 -15.83 12.80 18.29
C GLY A 47 -15.47 11.63 19.21
N CYS A 48 -16.49 10.86 19.60
CA CYS A 48 -16.28 9.57 20.23
C CYS A 48 -17.40 8.56 19.93
N VAL A 49 -17.08 7.27 20.09
CA VAL A 49 -18.02 6.15 20.00
C VAL A 49 -17.86 5.29 21.25
N SER A 50 -18.96 5.00 21.94
CA SER A 50 -18.98 4.11 23.11
C SER A 50 -19.64 2.77 22.76
N ALA A 51 -19.05 1.67 23.22
CA ALA A 51 -19.56 0.32 22.99
C ALA A 51 -19.21 -0.62 24.16
N ALA A 52 -19.92 -1.75 24.26
CA ALA A 52 -19.59 -2.78 25.25
C ALA A 52 -18.23 -3.47 24.95
N TYR A 53 -17.87 -3.60 23.68
CA TYR A 53 -16.64 -4.24 23.22
C TYR A 53 -16.10 -3.53 21.98
N ALA A 54 -14.80 -3.69 21.71
CA ALA A 54 -14.15 -3.22 20.49
C ALA A 54 -13.23 -4.30 19.91
N ILE A 55 -13.16 -4.34 18.57
CA ILE A 55 -12.18 -5.16 17.83
C ILE A 55 -11.19 -4.19 17.19
N CYS A 56 -9.90 -4.35 17.50
CA CYS A 56 -8.84 -3.52 16.93
C CYS A 56 -8.22 -4.23 15.72
N THR A 57 -8.33 -3.59 14.55
CA THR A 57 -7.70 -4.03 13.30
C THR A 57 -6.72 -2.99 12.76
N LEU A 58 -6.15 -2.17 13.63
CA LEU A 58 -5.07 -1.25 13.26
C LEU A 58 -3.88 -2.04 12.72
N SER A 59 -3.19 -1.50 11.72
CA SER A 59 -1.97 -2.14 11.20
C SER A 59 -0.90 -2.20 12.29
N LEU A 60 0.03 -3.15 12.15
CA LEU A 60 1.18 -3.22 13.04
C LEU A 60 1.97 -1.90 13.04
N GLY A 61 2.18 -1.30 11.87
CA GLY A 61 2.87 -0.01 11.76
C GLY A 61 2.19 1.11 12.54
N VAL A 62 0.85 1.18 12.56
CA VAL A 62 0.12 2.15 13.40
C VAL A 62 0.35 1.88 14.88
N LEU A 63 0.34 0.61 15.30
CA LEU A 63 0.57 0.23 16.70
C LEU A 63 2.01 0.49 17.17
N GLN A 64 2.99 0.46 16.27
CA GLN A 64 4.41 0.73 16.55
C GLN A 64 4.77 2.23 16.55
N ASN A 65 3.92 3.09 15.98
CA ASN A 65 4.19 4.54 15.88
C ASN A 65 3.54 5.36 17.02
N ASP A 66 2.94 4.71 18.02
CA ASP A 66 2.31 5.35 19.19
C ASP A 66 1.29 6.46 18.85
N VAL A 67 0.68 6.41 17.65
CA VAL A 67 -0.30 7.42 17.19
C VAL A 67 -1.72 7.20 17.73
N VAL A 68 -1.97 6.04 18.37
CA VAL A 68 -3.22 5.73 19.06
C VAL A 68 -2.91 5.38 20.51
N LYS A 69 -3.47 6.17 21.44
CA LYS A 69 -3.32 5.96 22.87
C LYS A 69 -4.28 4.87 23.37
N PHE A 70 -3.80 3.96 24.21
CA PHE A 70 -4.63 3.01 24.94
C PHE A 70 -4.71 3.40 26.42
N SER A 71 -5.92 3.45 26.97
CA SER A 71 -6.18 3.84 28.38
C SER A 71 -7.10 2.81 29.06
N PRO A 72 -6.59 1.92 29.93
CA PRO A 72 -5.19 1.80 30.36
C PRO A 72 -4.27 1.36 29.22
N LYS A 73 -2.95 1.49 29.43
CA LYS A 73 -1.97 1.01 28.44
C LYS A 73 -2.13 -0.50 28.20
N LEU A 74 -1.75 -0.92 27.00
CA LEU A 74 -1.66 -2.34 26.69
C LEU A 74 -0.69 -3.03 27.66
N PRO A 75 -0.96 -4.28 28.06
CA PRO A 75 -0.04 -5.02 28.92
C PRO A 75 1.36 -5.13 28.32
N ARG A 76 2.38 -5.11 29.18
CA ARG A 76 3.79 -5.10 28.74
C ARG A 76 4.15 -6.22 27.76
N TRP A 77 3.57 -7.41 27.93
CA TRP A 77 3.80 -8.54 27.03
C TRP A 77 3.29 -8.27 25.60
N LYS A 78 2.22 -7.48 25.46
CA LYS A 78 1.62 -7.12 24.17
C LYS A 78 2.43 -6.02 23.49
N GLU A 79 2.82 -4.97 24.23
CA GLU A 79 3.74 -3.93 23.73
C GLU A 79 5.04 -4.57 23.23
N THR A 80 5.64 -5.46 24.04
CA THR A 80 6.88 -6.16 23.66
C THR A 80 6.70 -7.02 22.41
N ALA A 81 5.53 -7.65 22.23
CA ALA A 81 5.24 -8.42 21.03
C ALA A 81 5.14 -7.51 19.81
N ILE A 82 4.44 -6.37 19.91
CA ILE A 82 4.30 -5.37 18.85
C ILE A 82 5.68 -4.87 18.40
N GLU A 83 6.55 -4.47 19.33
CA GLU A 83 7.88 -3.95 19.02
C GLU A 83 8.86 -4.97 18.41
N LYS A 84 8.63 -6.27 18.65
CA LYS A 84 9.53 -7.32 18.16
C LYS A 84 9.31 -7.69 16.68
N PHE A 85 8.17 -7.33 16.11
CA PHE A 85 7.94 -7.59 14.69
C PHE A 85 8.57 -6.49 13.83
N SER A 86 9.31 -6.88 12.81
CA SER A 86 9.78 -5.94 11.79
C SER A 86 8.77 -5.88 10.64
N MET A 87 8.23 -4.70 10.35
CA MET A 87 7.45 -4.48 9.14
C MET A 87 8.37 -4.40 7.93
N GLY A 88 8.23 -5.38 7.03
CA GLY A 88 8.75 -5.25 5.67
C GLY A 88 7.84 -4.33 4.87
N THR A 89 8.44 -3.58 3.94
CA THR A 89 7.69 -2.73 3.01
C THR A 89 7.76 -3.30 1.60
N TYR A 90 6.69 -3.12 0.83
CA TYR A 90 6.53 -3.61 -0.52
C TYR A 90 5.84 -2.53 -1.36
N THR A 91 6.56 -2.01 -2.37
CA THR A 91 6.09 -0.89 -3.20
C THR A 91 5.88 -1.35 -4.63
N LYS A 92 4.69 -1.07 -5.19
CA LYS A 92 4.40 -1.25 -6.62
C LYS A 92 4.38 0.09 -7.32
N ILE A 93 5.14 0.20 -8.40
CA ILE A 93 5.25 1.42 -9.19
C ILE A 93 4.65 1.19 -10.56
N PHE A 94 3.54 1.86 -10.85
CA PHE A 94 2.75 1.65 -12.05
C PHE A 94 3.06 2.69 -13.12
N PHE A 95 3.20 2.22 -14.35
CA PHE A 95 3.41 3.02 -15.54
C PHE A 95 2.37 2.62 -16.58
N GLN A 96 1.65 3.61 -17.12
CA GLN A 96 0.80 3.41 -18.28
C GLN A 96 1.43 4.06 -19.52
N PHE A 97 1.38 3.38 -20.65
CA PHE A 97 1.89 3.87 -21.93
C PHE A 97 0.81 3.87 -23.00
N ASN A 98 1.12 4.47 -24.16
CA ASN A 98 0.22 4.45 -25.33
C ASN A 98 0.13 3.07 -25.98
N GLU A 99 1.15 2.22 -25.80
CA GLU A 99 1.22 0.88 -26.38
C GLU A 99 1.97 -0.08 -25.44
N THR A 100 1.73 -1.38 -25.64
CA THR A 100 2.50 -2.43 -24.97
C THR A 100 3.76 -2.71 -25.80
N PHE A 101 4.87 -2.06 -25.46
CA PHE A 101 6.15 -2.20 -26.18
C PHE A 101 6.97 -3.43 -25.77
N TRP A 102 6.60 -4.09 -24.68
CA TRP A 102 7.19 -5.32 -24.15
C TRP A 102 6.47 -6.57 -24.73
N PRO A 103 7.08 -7.77 -24.64
CA PRO A 103 6.45 -9.03 -25.06
C PRO A 103 5.07 -9.26 -24.40
N GLN A 104 4.06 -9.66 -25.18
CA GLN A 104 2.68 -9.81 -24.69
C GLN A 104 2.36 -11.20 -24.15
N ASP A 105 3.16 -12.18 -24.54
CA ASP A 105 3.11 -13.57 -24.09
C ASP A 105 3.79 -13.80 -22.73
N GLU A 106 4.53 -12.80 -22.24
CA GLU A 106 5.23 -12.86 -20.96
C GLU A 106 4.53 -12.04 -19.88
N GLN A 107 4.35 -12.65 -18.71
CA GLN A 107 3.74 -11.98 -17.55
C GLN A 107 4.76 -11.19 -16.73
N TYR A 108 5.99 -11.70 -16.64
CA TYR A 108 7.04 -11.17 -15.78
C TYR A 108 8.32 -10.88 -16.57
N PHE A 109 9.00 -9.81 -16.20
CA PHE A 109 10.32 -9.46 -16.72
C PHE A 109 11.26 -9.20 -15.55
N LEU A 110 12.49 -9.71 -15.67
CA LEU A 110 13.50 -9.59 -14.62
C LEU A 110 14.61 -8.68 -15.11
N TYR A 111 15.02 -7.75 -14.24
CA TYR A 111 16.17 -6.89 -14.47
C TYR A 111 17.29 -7.25 -13.48
N ALA A 112 18.44 -7.63 -14.03
CA ALA A 112 19.63 -7.90 -13.26
C ALA A 112 20.55 -6.68 -13.31
N SER A 113 20.39 -5.78 -12.34
CA SER A 113 21.27 -4.62 -12.22
C SER A 113 22.74 -5.05 -12.10
N PRO A 114 23.66 -4.42 -12.85
CA PRO A 114 25.08 -4.77 -12.82
C PRO A 114 25.77 -4.36 -11.51
N THR A 115 25.17 -3.48 -10.72
CA THR A 115 25.81 -2.84 -9.56
C THR A 115 25.01 -2.92 -8.27
N ALA A 116 23.70 -3.17 -8.32
CA ALA A 116 22.84 -3.07 -7.15
C ALA A 116 21.76 -4.17 -7.08
N ARG A 117 21.84 -5.05 -6.08
CA ARG A 117 20.82 -6.07 -5.84
C ARG A 117 19.47 -5.44 -5.51
N GLY A 118 18.40 -5.91 -6.16
CA GLY A 118 17.03 -5.48 -5.87
C GLY A 118 16.57 -4.22 -6.60
N TYR A 119 17.49 -3.50 -7.25
CA TYR A 119 17.20 -2.28 -8.00
C TYR A 119 16.25 -2.57 -9.17
N TYR A 120 14.96 -2.21 -9.02
CA TYR A 120 13.87 -2.46 -9.97
C TYR A 120 13.89 -3.88 -10.59
N ALA A 121 14.10 -4.90 -9.76
CA ALA A 121 14.44 -6.23 -10.26
C ALA A 121 13.27 -7.00 -10.91
N VAL A 122 12.02 -6.74 -10.46
CA VAL A 122 10.84 -7.50 -10.90
C VAL A 122 9.81 -6.58 -11.51
N TRP A 123 9.46 -6.85 -12.76
CA TRP A 123 8.42 -6.15 -13.51
C TRP A 123 7.31 -7.11 -13.90
N GLN A 124 6.08 -6.62 -13.91
CA GLN A 124 4.91 -7.40 -14.32
C GLN A 124 4.03 -6.57 -15.24
N SER A 125 3.56 -7.20 -16.33
CA SER A 125 2.54 -6.60 -17.19
C SER A 125 1.14 -6.82 -16.62
N LEU A 126 0.33 -5.76 -16.62
CA LEU A 126 -1.11 -5.88 -16.48
C LEU A 126 -1.82 -6.02 -17.83
N SER A 127 -1.14 -5.81 -18.96
CA SER A 127 -1.71 -6.03 -20.30
C SER A 127 -1.91 -7.51 -20.64
N THR A 128 -1.28 -8.43 -19.91
CA THR A 128 -1.40 -9.87 -20.14
C THR A 128 -2.84 -10.35 -19.94
N GLU A 129 -3.24 -11.37 -20.72
CA GLU A 129 -4.55 -12.02 -20.59
C GLU A 129 -4.81 -12.49 -19.14
N GLY A 130 -6.05 -12.36 -18.67
CA GLY A 130 -6.43 -12.65 -17.28
C GLY A 130 -6.23 -11.49 -16.30
N PHE A 131 -5.38 -10.50 -16.61
CA PHE A 131 -5.19 -9.30 -15.78
C PHE A 131 -6.06 -8.14 -16.27
N MET A 132 -5.52 -7.30 -17.16
CA MET A 132 -6.21 -6.14 -17.72
C MET A 132 -5.75 -5.93 -19.18
N PRO A 133 -6.26 -6.76 -20.12
CA PRO A 133 -5.88 -6.69 -21.52
C PRO A 133 -6.02 -5.29 -22.10
N ASN A 134 -5.06 -4.91 -22.97
CA ASN A 134 -4.98 -3.60 -23.62
C ASN A 134 -4.82 -2.40 -22.65
N SER A 135 -4.46 -2.64 -21.39
CA SER A 135 -4.22 -1.55 -20.43
C SER A 135 -2.99 -0.73 -20.74
N ASN A 136 -2.00 -1.35 -21.40
CA ASN A 136 -0.66 -0.80 -21.59
C ASN A 136 -0.02 -0.41 -20.25
N ILE A 137 -0.30 -1.18 -19.20
CA ILE A 137 0.27 -0.98 -17.87
C ILE A 137 1.31 -2.05 -17.58
N ILE A 138 2.48 -1.59 -17.14
CA ILE A 138 3.53 -2.41 -16.54
C ILE A 138 3.86 -1.81 -15.17
N PHE A 139 4.28 -2.62 -14.22
CA PHE A 139 4.71 -2.12 -12.92
C PHE A 139 5.94 -2.82 -12.40
N ALA A 140 6.77 -2.07 -11.68
CA ALA A 140 7.90 -2.60 -10.93
C ALA A 140 7.47 -2.93 -9.50
N THR A 141 8.04 -4.00 -8.94
CA THR A 141 7.97 -4.32 -7.51
C THR A 141 9.32 -4.05 -6.86
N LEU A 142 9.30 -3.30 -5.77
CA LEU A 142 10.44 -3.08 -4.90
C LEU A 142 10.08 -3.57 -3.49
N THR A 143 11.10 -3.94 -2.73
CA THR A 143 10.95 -4.51 -1.39
C THR A 143 11.99 -3.93 -0.45
N ASN A 144 11.64 -3.76 0.82
CA ASN A 144 12.52 -3.32 1.90
C ASN A 144 13.37 -2.10 1.53
N ASP A 145 14.70 -2.21 1.55
CA ASP A 145 15.63 -1.08 1.37
C ASP A 145 15.31 -0.24 0.12
N GLU A 146 14.99 -0.90 -1.00
CA GLU A 146 14.64 -0.21 -2.25
C GLU A 146 13.28 0.49 -2.16
N SER A 147 12.30 -0.13 -1.50
CA SER A 147 11.01 0.51 -1.20
C SER A 147 11.18 1.72 -0.30
N TYR A 148 11.94 1.60 0.79
CA TYR A 148 12.25 2.73 1.67
C TYR A 148 12.96 3.85 0.91
N ARG A 149 13.91 3.51 0.02
CA ARG A 149 14.63 4.48 -0.81
C ARG A 149 13.69 5.26 -1.73
N VAL A 150 12.89 4.56 -2.55
CA VAL A 150 12.01 5.24 -3.52
C VAL A 150 10.91 6.02 -2.83
N GLU A 151 10.39 5.58 -1.67
CA GLU A 151 9.36 6.33 -0.95
C GLU A 151 9.87 7.68 -0.39
N GLN A 152 11.19 7.87 -0.30
CA GLN A 152 11.83 9.16 0.04
C GLN A 152 12.09 10.07 -1.17
N GLN A 153 11.85 9.60 -2.39
CA GLN A 153 12.03 10.35 -3.62
C GLN A 153 10.75 11.06 -4.07
N THR A 154 10.94 12.05 -4.92
CA THR A 154 9.85 12.62 -5.72
C THR A 154 9.35 11.62 -6.76
N ASP A 155 8.12 11.81 -7.24
CA ASP A 155 7.59 10.99 -8.34
C ASP A 155 8.48 11.04 -9.59
N GLU A 156 9.05 12.21 -9.89
CA GLU A 156 9.87 12.40 -11.08
C GLU A 156 11.19 11.65 -11.00
N GLU A 157 11.89 11.70 -9.87
CA GLU A 157 13.14 10.96 -9.66
C GLU A 157 12.93 9.44 -9.83
N THR A 158 11.95 8.88 -9.13
CA THR A 158 11.62 7.46 -9.21
C THR A 158 11.18 7.06 -10.62
N LYS A 159 10.37 7.89 -11.28
CA LYS A 159 9.93 7.65 -12.66
C LYS A 159 11.12 7.60 -13.62
N GLN A 160 12.06 8.55 -13.54
CA GLN A 160 13.21 8.60 -14.44
C GLN A 160 14.18 7.43 -14.21
N GLU A 161 14.44 7.05 -12.96
CA GLU A 161 15.21 5.83 -12.64
C GLU A 161 14.58 4.58 -13.28
N ALA A 162 13.28 4.41 -13.10
CA ALA A 162 12.56 3.25 -13.59
C ALA A 162 12.45 3.22 -15.13
N LEU A 163 12.29 4.38 -15.78
CA LEU A 163 12.32 4.50 -17.24
C LEU A 163 13.70 4.16 -17.80
N GLU A 164 14.78 4.51 -17.10
CA GLU A 164 16.13 4.12 -17.49
C GLU A 164 16.31 2.60 -17.44
N VAL A 165 15.79 1.95 -16.39
CA VAL A 165 15.76 0.48 -16.31
C VAL A 165 14.97 -0.13 -17.47
N LEU A 166 13.79 0.40 -17.80
CA LEU A 166 13.00 -0.08 -18.93
C LEU A 166 13.75 0.06 -20.28
N ARG A 167 14.47 1.17 -20.49
CA ARG A 167 15.29 1.38 -21.71
C ARG A 167 16.43 0.38 -21.81
N GLN A 168 17.03 0.00 -20.68
CA GLN A 168 18.06 -1.04 -20.64
C GLN A 168 17.49 -2.44 -20.87
N MET A 169 16.28 -2.73 -20.37
CA MET A 169 15.60 -4.01 -20.58
C MET A 169 15.13 -4.20 -22.02
N PHE A 170 14.73 -3.12 -22.71
CA PHE A 170 14.20 -3.17 -24.07
C PHE A 170 14.91 -2.16 -25.00
N PRO A 171 16.21 -2.37 -25.31
CA PRO A 171 17.05 -1.39 -26.00
C PRO A 171 16.59 -1.06 -27.44
N ASP A 172 15.87 -1.98 -28.09
CA ASP A 172 15.35 -1.80 -29.45
C ASP A 172 14.01 -1.05 -29.48
N LYS A 173 13.49 -0.61 -28.33
CA LYS A 173 12.20 0.09 -28.21
C LYS A 173 12.41 1.56 -27.90
N LYS A 174 11.63 2.42 -28.56
CA LYS A 174 11.58 3.84 -28.24
C LYS A 174 10.63 4.07 -27.06
N ILE A 175 11.17 4.01 -25.84
CA ILE A 175 10.39 4.20 -24.61
C ILE A 175 10.34 5.69 -24.25
N GLY A 176 9.16 6.28 -24.44
CA GLY A 176 8.86 7.67 -24.09
C GLY A 176 8.36 7.85 -22.65
N GLU A 177 7.80 9.02 -22.38
CA GLU A 177 7.11 9.30 -21.11
C GLU A 177 5.84 8.46 -20.99
N PRO A 178 5.51 7.95 -19.79
CA PRO A 178 4.25 7.29 -19.53
C PRO A 178 3.09 8.30 -19.58
N THR A 179 1.92 7.86 -20.02
CA THR A 179 0.68 8.65 -19.99
C THR A 179 0.13 8.80 -18.58
N ALA A 180 0.47 7.87 -17.68
CA ALA A 180 0.18 7.95 -16.25
C ALA A 180 1.25 7.24 -15.44
N PHE A 181 1.53 7.77 -14.25
CA PHE A 181 2.51 7.22 -13.31
C PHE A 181 1.93 7.33 -11.90
N MET A 182 2.04 6.26 -11.11
CA MET A 182 1.57 6.26 -9.72
C MET A 182 2.27 5.19 -8.90
N TYR A 183 2.65 5.56 -7.67
CA TYR A 183 2.97 4.58 -6.63
C TYR A 183 2.65 5.14 -5.23
N PRO A 184 2.09 4.32 -4.33
CA PRO A 184 1.84 4.72 -2.95
C PRO A 184 3.13 4.73 -2.13
N ARG A 185 3.16 5.61 -1.11
CA ARG A 185 4.21 5.66 -0.09
C ARG A 185 3.69 5.07 1.21
N TRP A 186 3.56 3.74 1.27
CA TRP A 186 2.88 3.04 2.37
C TRP A 186 3.49 3.36 3.74
N THR A 187 4.82 3.51 3.79
CA THR A 187 5.54 3.83 5.04
C THR A 187 5.22 5.23 5.57
N LYS A 188 4.73 6.13 4.70
CA LYS A 188 4.35 7.51 5.02
C LYS A 188 2.85 7.69 5.22
N MET A 189 2.03 6.66 4.98
CA MET A 189 0.59 6.74 5.19
C MET A 189 0.26 6.62 6.67
N PRO A 190 -0.39 7.62 7.29
CA PRO A 190 -0.61 7.65 8.74
C PRO A 190 -1.57 6.58 9.28
N TRP A 191 -2.25 5.83 8.38
CA TRP A 191 -3.12 4.71 8.70
C TRP A 191 -2.52 3.34 8.37
N ALA A 192 -1.25 3.30 7.93
CA ALA A 192 -0.56 2.05 7.58
C ALA A 192 0.85 1.96 8.18
N TYR A 193 1.72 2.93 7.89
CA TYR A 193 3.15 2.95 8.24
C TYR A 193 3.94 1.70 7.78
N GLY A 194 3.55 1.11 6.66
CA GLY A 194 4.21 -0.08 6.08
C GLY A 194 3.33 -0.81 5.09
#